data_AF-A0A2E8VN82-F1
#
_entry.id   AF-A0A2E8VN82-F1
#
_cell.length_a   1.000
_cell.length_b   1.000
_cell.length_c   1.000
_cell.angle_alpha   90.00
_cell.angle_beta   90.00
_cell.angle_gamma   90.00
#
_symmetry.space_group_name_H-M   'P 1'
#
loop_
_entity.id
_entity.type
_entity.pdbx_description
1 polymer ?
#
loop_
_entity_poly.entity_id
_entity_poly.type
_entity_poly.pdbx_seq_one_letter_code
_entity_poly.pdbx_strand_id
1 'polypeptide(L)'
;MDGIAVWMAGGALIVASAALGLSVWTAARMRWPASPTPEAPPEEAPDPAAALTDAALVWQQLAIDFETLQGDARHSVIGEAVKTAVADWLTQLQEFCVRSRSEADQAYQLIARDIRNQVPPQLPDLDRYNKETRSNVAVIADQIAHLRQVMRGHEPLRGHAFRITLHRGQVLAHYLAERKKLAELKLRRQGRAAA
;
A
#
# COMPACT_ATOMS: atom_id res chain seq x y z
N MET A 1 5.47 -18.29 -13.18
CA MET A 1 5.36 -16.83 -13.41
C MET A 1 3.90 -16.56 -13.69
N ASP A 2 3.11 -16.25 -12.67
CA ASP A 2 1.67 -16.52 -12.72
C ASP A 2 0.90 -15.24 -12.38
N GLY A 3 0.85 -14.34 -13.36
CA GLY A 3 0.06 -13.13 -13.32
C GLY A 3 -1.34 -13.41 -13.87
N ILE A 4 -2.38 -13.17 -13.08
CA ILE A 4 -3.77 -13.32 -13.50
C ILE A 4 -4.07 -12.26 -14.58
N ALA A 5 -4.68 -12.69 -15.68
CA ALA A 5 -5.12 -11.82 -16.77
C ALA A 5 -6.59 -12.12 -17.08
N VAL A 6 -7.44 -11.10 -17.01
CA VAL A 6 -8.85 -11.16 -17.36
C VAL A 6 -9.13 -10.09 -18.42
N TRP A 7 -9.87 -10.47 -19.46
CA TRP A 7 -10.19 -9.65 -20.63
C TRP A 7 -11.65 -9.22 -20.61
N MET A 8 -11.96 -7.97 -20.98
CA MET A 8 -13.22 -7.57 -21.65
C MET A 8 -13.04 -6.26 -22.42
N ALA A 9 -13.95 -5.96 -23.36
CA ALA A 9 -13.72 -5.05 -24.48
C ALA A 9 -14.55 -3.75 -24.48
N GLY A 10 -13.91 -2.65 -24.91
CA GLY A 10 -14.42 -1.59 -25.82
C GLY A 10 -15.70 -0.80 -25.51
N GLY A 11 -15.56 0.51 -25.23
CA GLY A 11 -16.66 1.50 -25.25
C GLY A 11 -16.21 2.92 -24.83
N ALA A 12 -16.97 3.96 -25.16
CA ALA A 12 -16.62 5.39 -24.94
C ALA A 12 -17.90 6.25 -24.70
N LEU A 13 -17.95 7.58 -24.58
CA LEU A 13 -17.01 8.69 -24.92
C LEU A 13 -17.49 10.01 -24.21
N ILE A 14 -16.59 10.96 -23.87
CA ILE A 14 -16.89 12.41 -23.56
C ILE A 14 -17.70 12.65 -22.23
N VAL A 15 -17.64 13.76 -21.43
CA VAL A 15 -16.75 14.93 -21.21
C VAL A 15 -17.03 15.59 -19.83
N ALA A 16 -16.04 16.27 -19.23
CA ALA A 16 -16.07 17.26 -18.11
C ALA A 16 -16.64 16.84 -16.73
N SER A 17 -15.91 16.94 -15.61
CA SER A 17 -15.43 18.23 -15.04
C SER A 17 -14.39 18.06 -13.91
N ALA A 18 -13.31 18.87 -13.91
CA ALA A 18 -12.47 19.13 -12.72
C ALA A 18 -13.28 19.87 -11.63
N ALA A 19 -13.10 19.70 -10.32
CA ALA A 19 -11.87 19.60 -9.52
C ALA A 19 -12.06 18.68 -8.27
N LEU A 20 -11.11 18.68 -7.33
CA LEU A 20 -11.02 17.96 -6.01
C LEU A 20 -9.83 16.99 -5.84
N GLY A 21 -9.10 16.64 -6.90
CA GLY A 21 -8.07 15.57 -6.85
C GLY A 21 -6.71 15.93 -6.21
N LEU A 22 -6.60 17.04 -5.48
CA LEU A 22 -5.32 17.68 -5.08
C LEU A 22 -4.74 17.21 -3.74
N SER A 23 -5.52 16.53 -2.89
CA SER A 23 -5.19 16.24 -1.49
C SER A 23 -4.12 15.14 -1.32
N VAL A 24 -4.28 14.01 -2.00
CA VAL A 24 -3.42 12.83 -1.80
C VAL A 24 -1.97 13.09 -2.25
N TRP A 25 -1.81 13.74 -3.40
CA TRP A 25 -0.49 14.02 -3.98
C TRP A 25 0.28 15.09 -3.22
N THR A 26 -0.39 16.12 -2.68
CA THR A 26 0.27 17.13 -1.86
C THR A 26 0.68 16.55 -0.51
N ALA A 27 -0.19 15.79 0.18
CA ALA A 27 0.16 15.17 1.46
C ALA A 27 1.31 14.16 1.35
N ALA A 28 1.29 13.26 0.36
CA ALA A 28 2.34 12.28 0.15
C ALA A 28 3.70 12.92 -0.24
N ARG A 29 3.67 14.00 -1.02
CA ARG A 29 4.87 14.74 -1.47
C ARG A 29 5.45 15.67 -0.40
N MET A 30 4.64 16.14 0.54
CA MET A 30 5.08 16.96 1.68
C MET A 30 5.72 16.13 2.80
N ARG A 31 5.40 14.83 2.89
CA ARG A 31 5.81 13.96 4.01
C ARG A 31 7.03 13.09 3.72
N TRP A 32 7.38 12.87 2.45
CA TRP A 32 8.60 12.16 2.06
C TRP A 32 9.55 13.11 1.32
N PRO A 33 10.74 13.45 1.88
CA PRO A 33 11.69 14.29 1.18
C PRO A 33 12.16 13.61 -0.11
N ALA A 34 12.37 14.42 -1.16
CA ALA A 34 13.14 13.98 -2.31
C ALA A 34 14.59 13.66 -1.89
N SER A 35 15.27 12.80 -2.65
CA SER A 35 16.62 12.30 -2.34
C SER A 35 17.59 13.39 -1.85
N PRO A 36 18.44 13.10 -0.86
CA PRO A 36 19.17 14.13 -0.12
C PRO A 36 20.13 14.92 -1.02
N THR A 37 20.06 16.25 -0.88
CA THR A 37 21.11 17.17 -1.33
C THR A 37 22.43 16.88 -0.60
N PRO A 38 23.62 17.12 -1.18
CA PRO A 38 24.88 16.53 -0.71
C PRO A 38 25.46 17.05 0.63
N GLU A 39 24.72 17.85 1.41
CA GLU A 39 25.22 18.55 2.60
C GLU A 39 24.28 18.44 3.81
N ALA A 40 23.60 17.30 3.98
CA ALA A 40 22.91 16.99 5.24
C ALA A 40 23.91 16.44 6.29
N PRO A 41 23.82 16.85 7.58
CA PRO A 41 24.56 16.20 8.66
C PRO A 41 24.17 14.71 8.78
N PRO A 42 25.00 13.85 9.41
CA PRO A 42 24.78 12.40 9.42
C PRO A 42 23.39 12.07 9.95
N GLU A 43 22.56 11.55 9.05
CA GLU A 43 21.16 11.19 9.28
C GLU A 43 21.12 10.13 10.38
N GLU A 44 20.46 10.42 11.51
CA GLU A 44 20.19 9.42 12.53
C GLU A 44 19.44 8.26 11.85
N ALA A 45 19.93 7.03 12.03
CA ALA A 45 19.36 5.87 11.36
C ALA A 45 17.84 5.81 11.59
N PRO A 46 17.01 5.72 10.54
CA PRO A 46 15.59 6.01 10.61
C PRO A 46 14.91 5.14 11.66
N ASP A 47 14.19 5.78 12.59
CA ASP A 47 13.52 5.08 13.68
C ASP A 47 12.58 3.99 13.11
N PRO A 48 12.81 2.70 13.43
CA PRO A 48 11.99 1.62 12.92
C PRO A 48 10.52 1.73 13.34
N ALA A 49 10.22 2.39 14.48
CA ALA A 49 8.86 2.66 14.90
C ALA A 49 8.20 3.73 14.01
N ALA A 50 8.86 4.85 13.76
CA ALA A 50 8.39 5.89 12.86
C ALA A 50 8.15 5.36 11.44
N ALA A 51 9.12 4.65 10.84
CA ALA A 51 9.02 4.14 9.47
C ALA A 51 7.83 3.19 9.25
N LEU A 52 7.58 2.28 10.19
CA LEU A 52 6.43 1.37 10.13
C LEU A 52 5.09 2.10 10.37
N THR A 53 5.09 3.09 11.27
CA THR A 53 3.90 3.90 11.57
C THR A 53 3.50 4.78 10.38
N ASP A 54 4.45 5.48 9.76
CA ASP A 54 4.18 6.31 8.57
C ASP A 54 3.68 5.47 7.40
N ALA A 55 4.26 4.28 7.18
CA ALA A 55 3.76 3.36 6.15
C ALA A 55 2.34 2.85 6.46
N ALA A 56 2.04 2.50 7.71
CA ALA A 56 0.69 2.11 8.13
C ALA A 56 -0.34 3.23 7.89
N LEU A 57 0.02 4.49 8.18
CA LEU A 57 -0.81 5.66 7.90
C LEU A 57 -1.03 5.88 6.39
N VAL A 58 0.00 5.68 5.55
CA VAL A 58 -0.13 5.76 4.08
C VAL A 58 -1.10 4.70 3.56
N TRP A 59 -0.99 3.45 4.03
CA TRP A 59 -1.92 2.38 3.64
C TRP A 59 -3.35 2.64 4.14
N GLN A 60 -3.51 3.20 5.34
CA GLN A 60 -4.82 3.59 5.86
C GLN A 60 -5.45 4.71 5.02
N GLN A 61 -4.69 5.74 4.64
CA GLN A 61 -5.21 6.84 3.83
C GLN A 61 -5.65 6.35 2.44
N LEU A 62 -4.85 5.49 1.79
CA LEU A 62 -5.23 4.91 0.50
C LEU A 62 -6.52 4.08 0.58
N ALA A 63 -6.74 3.33 1.65
CA ALA A 63 -7.99 2.59 1.84
C ALA A 63 -9.21 3.53 1.93
N ILE A 64 -9.10 4.65 2.65
CA ILE A 64 -10.15 5.70 2.75
C ILE A 64 -10.36 6.40 1.38
N ASP A 65 -9.28 6.66 0.64
CA ASP A 65 -9.35 7.25 -0.69
C ASP A 65 -10.08 6.33 -1.68
N PHE A 66 -9.94 5.01 -1.56
CA PHE A 66 -10.68 4.04 -2.38
C PHE A 66 -12.17 3.97 -2.03
N GLU A 67 -12.53 3.99 -0.74
CA GLU A 67 -13.93 4.05 -0.31
C GLU A 67 -14.61 5.32 -0.86
N THR A 68 -13.91 6.45 -0.78
CA THR A 68 -14.35 7.73 -1.35
C THR A 68 -14.51 7.62 -2.86
N LEU A 69 -13.51 7.08 -3.58
CA LEU A 69 -13.53 6.94 -5.03
C LEU A 69 -14.61 5.95 -5.51
N GLN A 70 -14.93 4.93 -4.72
CA GLN A 70 -16.04 4.02 -4.99
C GLN A 70 -17.40 4.74 -4.84
N GLY A 71 -17.51 5.64 -3.86
CA GLY A 71 -18.63 6.57 -3.72
C GLY A 71 -18.78 7.48 -4.95
N ASP A 72 -17.70 8.14 -5.38
CA ASP A 72 -17.67 8.99 -6.58
C ASP A 72 -18.05 8.19 -7.84
N ALA A 73 -17.55 6.96 -7.99
CA ALA A 73 -17.79 6.12 -9.17
C ALA A 73 -19.28 5.76 -9.33
N ARG A 74 -19.99 5.46 -8.22
CA ARG A 74 -21.43 5.17 -8.23
C ARG A 74 -22.27 6.31 -8.82
N HIS A 75 -21.89 7.55 -8.51
CA HIS A 75 -22.58 8.77 -8.95
C HIS A 75 -22.07 9.33 -10.29
N SER A 76 -21.02 8.73 -10.87
CA SER A 76 -20.45 9.17 -12.14
C SER A 76 -21.29 8.76 -13.37
N VAL A 77 -21.01 9.42 -14.50
CA VAL A 77 -21.71 9.22 -15.78
C VAL A 77 -21.23 7.99 -16.58
N ILE A 78 -20.27 7.22 -16.05
CA ILE A 78 -19.74 6.03 -16.72
C ILE A 78 -20.76 4.89 -16.70
N GLY A 79 -20.72 4.00 -17.71
CA GLY A 79 -21.68 2.89 -17.80
C GLY A 79 -21.59 1.92 -16.62
N GLU A 80 -22.70 1.29 -16.25
CA GLU A 80 -22.79 0.42 -15.06
C GLU A 80 -21.75 -0.73 -15.06
N ALA A 81 -21.48 -1.35 -16.21
CA ALA A 81 -20.43 -2.37 -16.33
C ALA A 81 -19.03 -1.83 -15.96
N VAL A 82 -18.76 -0.55 -16.24
CA VAL A 82 -17.54 0.13 -15.81
C VAL A 82 -17.59 0.40 -14.30
N LYS A 83 -18.71 0.87 -13.75
CA LYS A 83 -18.85 1.09 -12.31
C LYS A 83 -18.59 -0.18 -11.50
N THR A 84 -19.09 -1.32 -11.97
CA THR A 84 -18.79 -2.65 -11.37
C THR A 84 -17.30 -2.96 -11.45
N ALA A 85 -16.66 -2.83 -12.62
CA ALA A 85 -15.24 -3.09 -12.77
C ALA A 85 -14.35 -2.16 -11.90
N VAL A 86 -14.71 -0.89 -11.79
CA VAL A 86 -14.07 0.07 -10.86
C VAL A 86 -14.27 -0.39 -9.41
N ALA A 87 -15.48 -0.78 -9.01
CA ALA A 87 -15.78 -1.21 -7.65
C ALA A 87 -15.02 -2.49 -7.26
N ASP A 88 -14.94 -3.48 -8.15
CA ASP A 88 -14.20 -4.73 -7.92
C ASP A 88 -12.69 -4.50 -7.83
N TRP A 89 -12.16 -3.58 -8.64
CA TRP A 89 -10.74 -3.19 -8.61
C TRP A 89 -10.39 -2.40 -7.34
N LEU A 90 -11.25 -1.46 -6.93
CA LEU A 90 -11.08 -0.70 -5.68
C LEU A 90 -11.15 -1.60 -4.45
N THR A 91 -12.05 -2.59 -4.44
CA THR A 91 -12.13 -3.60 -3.36
C THR A 91 -10.82 -4.40 -3.25
N GLN A 92 -10.27 -4.89 -4.37
CA GLN A 92 -8.98 -5.60 -4.37
C GLN A 92 -7.82 -4.73 -3.86
N LEU A 93 -7.83 -3.44 -4.19
CA LEU A 93 -6.84 -2.47 -3.72
C LEU A 93 -7.01 -2.12 -2.23
N GLN A 94 -8.24 -2.02 -1.75
CA GLN A 94 -8.57 -1.84 -0.34
C GLN A 94 -8.09 -3.05 0.48
N GLU A 95 -8.35 -4.28 0.03
CA GLU A 95 -7.82 -5.51 0.66
C GLU A 95 -6.28 -5.51 0.71
N PHE A 96 -5.62 -5.10 -0.37
CA PHE A 96 -4.16 -4.98 -0.41
C PHE A 96 -3.63 -3.98 0.62
N CYS A 97 -4.27 -2.81 0.74
CA CYS A 97 -3.86 -1.78 1.71
C CYS A 97 -4.16 -2.20 3.15
N VAL A 98 -5.31 -2.81 3.43
CA VAL A 98 -5.64 -3.35 4.76
C VAL A 98 -4.64 -4.43 5.19
N ARG A 99 -4.25 -5.33 4.28
CA ARG A 99 -3.20 -6.33 4.54
C ARG A 99 -1.85 -5.67 4.82
N SER A 100 -1.43 -4.74 3.96
CA SER A 100 -0.14 -4.04 4.08
C SER A 100 -0.02 -3.22 5.37
N ARG A 101 -1.12 -2.57 5.79
CA ARG A 101 -1.23 -1.91 7.10
C ARG A 101 -1.10 -2.92 8.24
N SER A 102 -1.85 -4.02 8.21
CA SER A 102 -1.82 -5.04 9.26
C SER A 102 -0.43 -5.69 9.41
N GLU A 103 0.29 -5.90 8.31
CA GLU A 103 1.68 -6.38 8.35
C GLU A 103 2.62 -5.36 9.01
N ALA A 104 2.47 -4.07 8.74
CA ALA A 104 3.22 -3.00 9.40
C ALA A 104 2.91 -2.91 10.91
N ASP A 105 1.62 -2.92 11.27
CA ASP A 105 1.15 -2.94 12.66
C ASP A 105 1.73 -4.13 13.43
N GLN A 106 1.68 -5.34 12.85
CA GLN A 106 2.22 -6.55 13.47
C GLN A 106 3.74 -6.49 13.63
N ALA A 107 4.47 -5.96 12.64
CA ALA A 107 5.91 -5.80 12.71
C ALA A 107 6.30 -4.81 13.81
N TYR A 108 5.60 -3.67 13.89
CA TYR A 108 5.78 -2.68 14.93
C TYR A 108 5.55 -3.27 16.33
N GLN A 109 4.44 -4.00 16.54
CA GLN A 109 4.14 -4.63 17.84
C GLN A 109 5.21 -5.65 18.27
N LEU A 110 5.80 -6.39 17.33
CA LEU A 110 6.90 -7.31 17.63
C LEU A 110 8.19 -6.59 18.04
N ILE A 111 8.52 -5.47 17.38
CA ILE A 111 9.70 -4.65 17.70
C ILE A 111 9.50 -3.96 19.06
N ALA A 112 8.35 -3.30 19.28
CA ALA A 112 7.99 -2.65 20.53
C ALA A 112 7.97 -3.62 21.72
N ARG A 113 7.55 -4.88 21.51
CA ARG A 113 7.60 -5.94 22.53
C ARG A 113 9.03 -6.37 22.84
N ASP A 114 9.88 -6.54 21.84
CA ASP A 114 11.28 -6.91 22.06
C ASP A 114 12.03 -5.79 22.82
N ILE A 115 11.83 -4.53 22.44
CA ILE A 115 12.35 -3.34 23.16
C ILE A 115 11.87 -3.34 24.62
N ARG A 116 10.56 -3.49 24.86
CA ARG A 116 9.98 -3.53 26.23
C ARG A 116 10.59 -4.63 27.08
N ASN A 117 10.91 -5.77 26.48
CA ASN A 117 11.50 -6.93 27.14
C ASN A 117 13.04 -6.87 27.22
N GLN A 118 13.67 -5.75 26.83
CA GLN A 118 15.12 -5.56 26.77
C GLN A 118 15.85 -6.62 25.91
N VAL A 119 15.15 -7.16 24.91
CA VAL A 119 15.70 -8.09 23.92
C VAL A 119 16.16 -7.27 22.70
N PRO A 120 17.38 -7.48 22.17
CA PRO A 120 17.81 -6.82 20.95
C PRO A 120 16.78 -7.03 19.82
N PRO A 121 16.13 -5.97 19.31
CA PRO A 121 15.06 -6.12 18.35
C PRO A 121 15.63 -6.57 17.00
N GLN A 122 15.01 -7.58 16.42
CA GLN A 122 15.25 -7.94 15.03
C GLN A 122 14.42 -6.99 14.17
N LEU A 123 15.07 -6.21 13.31
CA LEU A 123 14.43 -5.26 12.42
C LEU A 123 14.25 -5.86 11.01
N PRO A 124 13.14 -5.54 10.31
CA PRO A 124 13.02 -5.82 8.88
C PRO A 124 13.95 -4.91 8.05
N ASP A 125 14.13 -5.24 6.76
CA ASP A 125 14.81 -4.41 5.76
C ASP A 125 13.96 -3.18 5.41
N LEU A 126 14.03 -2.15 6.25
CA LEU A 126 13.19 -0.96 6.16
C LEU A 126 13.45 -0.14 4.89
N ASP A 127 14.67 -0.08 4.39
CA ASP A 127 14.99 0.63 3.14
C ASP A 127 14.31 -0.03 1.95
N ARG A 128 14.36 -1.35 1.86
CA ARG A 128 13.65 -2.10 0.84
C ARG A 128 12.14 -2.00 1.02
N TYR A 129 11.62 -2.09 2.24
CA TYR A 129 10.19 -1.91 2.50
C TYR A 129 9.69 -0.52 2.10
N ASN A 130 10.45 0.53 2.40
CA ASN A 130 10.17 1.91 2.01
C ASN A 130 10.24 2.09 0.49
N LYS A 131 11.10 1.34 -0.21
CA LYS A 131 11.16 1.32 -1.67
C LYS A 131 9.97 0.59 -2.31
N GLU A 132 9.61 -0.60 -1.79
CA GLU A 132 8.44 -1.37 -2.22
C GLU A 132 7.15 -0.56 -2.00
N THR A 133 7.00 0.07 -0.83
CA THR A 133 5.86 0.93 -0.47
C THR A 133 5.77 2.16 -1.39
N ARG A 134 6.84 2.94 -1.55
CA ARG A 134 6.81 4.12 -2.45
C ARG A 134 6.50 3.77 -3.90
N SER A 135 7.05 2.67 -4.41
CA SER A 135 6.76 2.16 -5.76
C SER A 135 5.27 1.83 -5.93
N ASN A 136 4.69 1.09 -4.99
CA ASN A 136 3.28 0.75 -4.98
C ASN A 136 2.37 1.98 -4.90
N VAL A 137 2.66 2.90 -3.98
CA VAL A 137 1.89 4.13 -3.77
C VAL A 137 1.90 5.00 -5.04
N ALA A 138 3.04 5.11 -5.73
CA ALA A 138 3.14 5.85 -6.99
C ALA A 138 2.28 5.22 -8.10
N VAL A 139 2.34 3.90 -8.27
CA VAL A 139 1.53 3.17 -9.25
C VAL A 139 0.03 3.28 -8.95
N ILE A 140 -0.36 3.18 -7.67
CA ILE A 140 -1.74 3.37 -7.22
C ILE A 140 -2.22 4.80 -7.50
N ALA A 141 -1.42 5.81 -7.16
CA ALA A 141 -1.78 7.22 -7.32
C ALA A 141 -1.99 7.60 -8.80
N ASP A 142 -1.16 7.07 -9.70
CA ASP A 142 -1.30 7.24 -11.15
C ASP A 142 -2.64 6.68 -11.66
N GLN A 143 -3.02 5.46 -11.25
CA GLN A 143 -4.31 4.88 -11.65
C GLN A 143 -5.51 5.58 -11.01
N ILE A 144 -5.42 6.03 -9.75
CA ILE A 144 -6.46 6.88 -9.13
C ILE A 144 -6.64 8.16 -9.96
N ALA A 145 -5.55 8.79 -10.42
CA ALA A 145 -5.61 10.01 -11.21
C ALA A 145 -6.29 9.76 -12.56
N HIS A 146 -5.88 8.71 -13.27
CA HIS A 146 -6.50 8.27 -14.53
C HIS A 146 -7.98 7.95 -14.37
N LEU A 147 -8.38 7.15 -13.36
CA LEU A 147 -9.78 6.82 -13.11
C LEU A 147 -10.63 8.04 -12.78
N ARG A 148 -10.09 9.01 -12.02
CA ARG A 148 -10.77 10.30 -11.80
C ARG A 148 -10.99 11.08 -13.10
N GLN A 149 -10.09 11.00 -14.09
CA GLN A 149 -10.34 11.60 -15.41
C GLN A 149 -11.43 10.85 -16.19
N VAL A 150 -11.42 9.52 -16.14
CA VAL A 150 -12.43 8.70 -16.80
C VAL A 150 -13.83 8.90 -16.20
N MET A 151 -13.94 8.93 -14.86
CA MET A 151 -15.19 9.19 -14.15
C MET A 151 -15.79 10.58 -14.45
N ARG A 152 -14.94 11.52 -14.87
CA ARG A 152 -15.30 12.86 -15.36
C ARG A 152 -15.53 12.91 -16.87
N GLY A 153 -15.50 11.78 -17.58
CA GLY A 153 -15.63 11.72 -19.04
C GLY A 153 -14.47 12.34 -19.83
N HIS A 154 -13.37 12.75 -19.18
CA HIS A 154 -12.22 13.39 -19.84
C HIS A 154 -11.35 12.40 -20.62
N GLU A 155 -11.30 11.13 -20.21
CA GLU A 155 -10.62 10.06 -20.92
C GLU A 155 -11.53 8.83 -21.09
N PRO A 156 -11.43 8.07 -22.19
CA PRO A 156 -12.01 6.74 -22.28
C PRO A 156 -11.22 5.75 -21.42
N LEU A 157 -11.86 4.67 -20.94
CA LEU A 157 -11.10 3.57 -20.33
C LEU A 157 -10.16 2.95 -21.36
N ARG A 158 -8.87 3.13 -21.15
CA ARG A 158 -7.84 2.33 -21.80
C ARG A 158 -8.02 0.87 -21.35
N GLY A 159 -7.89 -0.10 -22.24
CA GLY A 159 -8.09 -1.53 -21.93
C GLY A 159 -7.10 -2.14 -20.92
N HIS A 160 -6.26 -1.32 -20.27
CA HIS A 160 -5.30 -1.71 -19.22
C HIS A 160 -5.53 -0.91 -17.92
N ALA A 161 -6.58 -0.07 -17.83
CA ALA A 161 -6.84 0.87 -16.73
C ALA A 161 -6.99 0.27 -15.32
N PHE A 162 -7.13 -1.05 -15.23
CA PHE A 162 -7.25 -1.79 -13.97
C PHE A 162 -6.06 -2.75 -13.74
N ARG A 163 -5.07 -2.78 -14.64
CA ARG A 163 -3.95 -3.71 -14.58
C ARG A 163 -2.70 -3.04 -14.04
N ILE A 164 -2.52 -3.15 -12.72
CA ILE A 164 -1.31 -2.73 -12.02
C ILE A 164 -0.55 -3.91 -11.44
N THR A 165 0.78 -3.83 -11.53
CA THR A 165 1.69 -4.77 -10.90
C THR A 165 2.22 -4.10 -9.63
N LEU A 166 1.70 -4.51 -8.48
CA LEU A 166 2.21 -4.07 -7.18
C LEU A 166 3.30 -5.04 -6.70
N HIS A 167 4.32 -4.50 -6.06
CA HIS A 167 5.19 -5.28 -5.18
C HIS A 167 4.32 -5.87 -4.07
N ARG A 168 4.15 -7.20 -4.08
CA ARG A 168 3.70 -7.93 -2.91
C ARG A 168 4.63 -7.56 -1.75
N GLY A 169 4.11 -7.24 -0.57
CA GLY A 169 4.90 -6.82 0.61
C GLY A 169 5.83 -7.92 1.10
N GLN A 170 6.96 -8.12 0.43
CA GLN A 170 7.82 -9.28 0.64
C GLN A 170 8.62 -9.12 1.93
N VAL A 171 9.09 -7.91 2.24
CA VAL A 171 9.90 -7.65 3.44
C VAL A 171 9.13 -7.98 4.72
N LEU A 172 7.95 -7.40 4.93
CA LEU A 172 7.20 -7.60 6.17
C LEU A 172 6.61 -9.01 6.26
N ALA A 173 6.05 -9.56 5.17
CA ALA A 173 5.58 -10.93 5.17
C ALA A 173 6.70 -11.95 5.49
N HIS A 174 7.92 -11.74 4.97
CA HIS A 174 9.08 -12.58 5.30
C HIS A 174 9.48 -12.42 6.77
N TYR A 175 9.66 -11.18 7.23
CA TYR A 175 10.00 -10.86 8.61
C TYR A 175 9.02 -11.51 9.61
N LEU A 176 7.71 -11.35 9.39
CA LEU A 176 6.67 -11.93 10.24
C LEU A 176 6.71 -13.48 10.23
N ALA A 177 6.95 -14.09 9.07
CA ALA A 177 7.08 -15.54 8.96
C ALA A 177 8.32 -16.08 9.70
N GLU A 178 9.47 -15.41 9.60
CA GLU A 178 10.69 -15.75 10.35
C GLU A 178 10.47 -15.60 11.86
N ARG A 179 9.87 -14.50 12.29
CA ARG A 179 9.56 -14.23 13.70
C ARG A 179 8.62 -15.29 14.29
N LYS A 180 7.61 -15.73 13.54
CA LYS A 180 6.73 -16.85 13.92
C LYS A 180 7.51 -18.16 14.04
N LYS A 181 8.31 -18.51 13.04
CA LYS A 181 9.15 -19.73 13.02
C LYS A 181 10.13 -19.77 14.20
N LEU A 182 10.74 -18.64 14.55
CA LEU A 182 11.63 -18.51 15.72
C LEU A 182 10.88 -18.71 17.04
N ALA A 183 9.65 -18.21 17.17
CA ALA A 183 8.82 -18.44 18.36
C ALA A 183 8.45 -19.92 18.52
N GLU A 184 8.01 -20.58 17.43
CA GLU A 184 7.71 -22.02 17.42
C GLU A 184 8.94 -22.87 17.78
N LEU A 185 10.13 -22.53 17.28
CA LEU A 185 11.37 -23.23 17.61
C LEU A 185 11.78 -23.06 19.08
N LYS A 186 11.56 -21.88 19.68
CA LYS A 186 11.79 -21.65 21.12
C LYS A 186 10.87 -22.51 21.97
N LEU A 187 9.56 -22.54 21.66
CA LEU A 187 8.57 -23.37 22.35
C LEU A 187 8.92 -24.87 22.28
N ARG A 188 9.29 -25.38 21.09
CA ARG A 188 9.70 -26.79 20.91
C ARG A 188 10.95 -27.16 21.72
N ARG A 189 11.91 -26.23 21.89
CA ARG A 189 13.10 -26.45 22.72
C ARG A 189 12.76 -26.47 24.21
N GLN A 190 11.89 -25.56 24.66
CA GLN A 190 11.44 -25.51 26.05
C GLN A 190 10.62 -26.76 26.42
N GLY A 191 9.68 -27.18 25.56
CA GLY A 191 8.90 -28.40 25.78
C GLY A 191 9.73 -29.70 25.77
N ARG A 192 10.88 -29.72 25.09
CA ARG A 192 11.85 -30.84 25.15
C ARG A 192 12.83 -30.77 26.32
N ALA A 193 12.91 -29.65 27.03
CA ALA A 193 13.78 -29.49 28.20
C ALA A 193 13.02 -29.68 29.53
N ALA A 194 11.68 -29.80 29.46
CA ALA A 194 10.79 -30.02 30.59
C ALA A 194 10.19 -31.45 30.61
N ALA A 195 10.73 -32.36 29.80
CA ALA A 195 10.35 -33.75 29.65
C ALA A 195 11.60 -34.64 29.70
#